data_AF-A0A8S9FSR1-F1
#
_entry.id   AF-A0A8S9FSR1-F1
#
_cell.length_a   1.000
_cell.length_b   1.000
_cell.length_c   1.000
_cell.angle_alpha   90.00
_cell.angle_beta   90.00
_cell.angle_gamma   90.00
#
_symmetry.space_group_name_H-M   'P 1'
#
loop_
_entity.id
_entity.type
_entity.pdbx_description
1 polymer ?
#
loop_
_entity_poly.entity_id
_entity_poly.type
_entity_poly.pdbx_seq_one_letter_code
_entity_poly.pdbx_strand_id
1 'polypeptide(L)'
;MLWGLNVLVPCSDVFDGISFGCGENNQGLFNGAAGLLGLGRGESSFPSQTAAKYNNIFSYCLPSSPEYTGHLTFGSAGLSNSVKYTPISSTAASSFYGLDIVGISVDDKQLEIPSTVFSTSGAIIDSGTVITRLPLKAYEALQTTFKAKMLNYKTTLGSVLLDTCYDFTGLKTMSIPKVSFSFKGGTVVELDSKGVLYIYDTSKVCLAFTNNTSVGNVTIFGNVQQKTMQVVYDRPGGRVGFAPNGCM
;
A
#
# COMPACT_ATOMS: atom_id res chain seq x y z
N MET A 1 -2.80 8.43 -5.35
CA MET A 1 -2.10 8.93 -6.55
C MET A 1 -1.07 7.88 -6.91
N LEU A 2 -1.05 7.39 -8.14
CA LEU A 2 -0.17 6.29 -8.54
C LEU A 2 0.90 6.86 -9.49
N TRP A 3 2.14 6.94 -9.04
CA TRP A 3 3.27 7.41 -9.86
C TRP A 3 3.90 6.23 -10.61
N GLY A 4 4.31 6.43 -11.87
CA GLY A 4 5.06 5.41 -12.63
C GLY A 4 4.23 4.22 -13.12
N LEU A 5 2.91 4.39 -13.28
CA LEU A 5 2.04 3.35 -13.85
C LEU A 5 1.73 3.62 -15.31
N ASN A 6 1.78 2.57 -16.13
CA ASN A 6 1.04 2.56 -17.38
C ASN A 6 -0.41 2.14 -17.10
N VAL A 7 -1.37 2.98 -17.48
CA VAL A 7 -2.78 2.60 -17.41
C VAL A 7 -3.07 1.69 -18.58
N LEU A 8 -3.20 0.39 -18.30
CA LEU A 8 -3.55 -0.63 -19.26
C LEU A 8 -5.07 -0.75 -19.32
N VAL A 9 -5.65 -0.02 -20.25
CA VAL A 9 -7.02 -0.26 -20.70
C VAL A 9 -6.93 -1.29 -21.82
N PRO A 10 -7.50 -2.51 -21.67
CA PRO A 10 -7.40 -3.53 -22.72
C PRO A 10 -8.14 -3.04 -23.97
N CYS A 11 -7.37 -2.54 -24.95
CA CYS A 11 -7.83 -1.87 -26.17
C CYS A 11 -8.54 -0.53 -25.93
N SER A 12 -8.66 0.26 -27.00
CA SER A 12 -9.15 1.64 -27.10
C SER A 12 -10.62 1.83 -26.70
N ASP A 13 -11.01 1.39 -25.51
CA ASP A 13 -12.33 1.62 -24.96
C ASP A 13 -12.53 3.12 -24.72
N VAL A 14 -13.55 3.68 -25.37
CA VAL A 14 -13.95 5.09 -25.24
C VAL A 14 -15.15 5.16 -24.32
N PHE A 15 -15.10 6.05 -23.34
CA PHE A 15 -16.20 6.30 -22.41
C PHE A 15 -16.67 7.73 -22.57
N ASP A 16 -17.91 7.90 -23.04
CA ASP A 16 -18.57 9.19 -23.11
C ASP A 16 -19.23 9.53 -21.77
N GLY A 17 -19.39 10.84 -21.49
CA GLY A 17 -20.12 11.31 -20.31
C GLY A 17 -19.43 11.04 -18.97
N ILE A 18 -18.12 10.73 -18.96
CA ILE A 18 -17.36 10.62 -17.71
C ILE A 18 -17.35 11.97 -16.99
N SER A 19 -17.87 11.97 -15.78
CA SER A 19 -17.83 13.11 -14.87
C SER A 19 -16.47 13.19 -14.20
N PHE A 20 -15.82 14.35 -14.29
CA PHE A 20 -14.59 14.67 -13.58
C PHE A 20 -14.67 16.11 -13.04
N GLY A 21 -13.85 16.40 -12.01
CA GLY A 21 -13.79 17.73 -11.42
C GLY A 21 -12.67 18.59 -12.03
N CYS A 22 -12.88 19.91 -12.04
CA CYS A 22 -11.84 20.89 -12.38
C CYS A 22 -11.11 21.33 -11.11
N GLY A 23 -9.78 21.22 -11.09
CA GLY A 23 -8.95 21.68 -9.98
C GLY A 23 -8.43 23.09 -10.22
N GLU A 24 -8.95 24.08 -9.49
CA GLU A 24 -8.54 25.49 -9.63
C GLU A 24 -7.39 25.87 -8.68
N ASN A 25 -7.48 25.46 -7.42
CA ASN A 25 -6.46 25.69 -6.40
C ASN A 25 -5.91 24.35 -5.90
N ASN A 26 -4.79 23.92 -6.46
CA ASN A 26 -4.21 22.60 -6.24
C ASN A 26 -3.09 22.68 -5.19
N GLN A 27 -3.24 21.95 -4.09
CA GLN A 27 -2.28 21.89 -3.00
C GLN A 27 -1.77 20.44 -2.83
N GLY A 28 -0.47 20.26 -2.62
CA GLY A 28 0.12 18.93 -2.40
C GLY A 28 1.33 18.66 -3.30
N LEU A 29 1.82 17.42 -3.26
CA LEU A 29 3.01 16.97 -3.98
C LEU A 29 2.64 16.31 -5.30
N PHE A 30 2.03 17.07 -6.21
CA PHE A 30 1.48 16.57 -7.48
C PHE A 30 2.37 16.86 -8.70
N ASN A 31 3.66 17.15 -8.48
CA ASN A 31 4.64 17.65 -9.46
C ASN A 31 4.55 17.00 -10.86
N GLY A 32 4.00 17.73 -11.82
CA GLY A 32 3.92 17.30 -13.23
C GLY A 32 2.71 16.44 -13.59
N ALA A 33 1.80 16.14 -12.65
CA ALA A 33 0.54 15.47 -12.95
C ALA A 33 -0.53 16.46 -13.44
N ALA A 34 -1.28 16.07 -14.46
CA ALA A 34 -2.43 16.83 -14.96
C ALA A 34 -3.68 16.71 -14.07
N GLY A 35 -3.71 15.76 -13.13
CA GLY A 35 -4.84 15.53 -12.24
C GLY A 35 -4.71 14.24 -11.43
N LEU A 36 -5.81 13.87 -10.75
CA LEU A 36 -5.91 12.66 -9.95
C LEU A 36 -7.01 11.76 -10.50
N LEU A 37 -6.68 10.50 -10.78
CA LEU A 37 -7.67 9.48 -11.11
C LEU A 37 -8.25 8.89 -9.81
N GLY A 38 -9.53 9.16 -9.56
CA GLY A 38 -10.24 8.66 -8.37
C GLY A 38 -10.62 7.18 -8.51
N LEU A 39 -10.02 6.32 -7.69
CA LEU A 39 -10.29 4.87 -7.67
C LEU A 39 -11.12 4.39 -6.48
N GLY A 40 -11.66 5.33 -5.68
CA GLY A 40 -12.47 5.04 -4.49
C GLY A 40 -13.80 4.35 -4.81
N ARG A 41 -14.65 4.18 -3.79
CA ARG A 41 -15.95 3.50 -3.90
C ARG A 41 -17.13 4.43 -4.21
N GLY A 42 -16.89 5.74 -4.30
CA GLY A 42 -17.93 6.71 -4.59
C GLY A 42 -18.47 6.59 -6.02
N GLU A 43 -19.69 7.07 -6.26
CA GLU A 43 -20.35 7.01 -7.57
C GLU A 43 -19.59 7.77 -8.66
N SER A 44 -18.90 8.86 -8.32
CA SER A 44 -18.05 9.63 -9.24
C SER A 44 -16.65 9.03 -9.47
N SER A 45 -16.32 7.90 -8.85
CA SER A 45 -15.03 7.24 -9.10
C SER A 45 -15.00 6.61 -10.49
N PHE A 46 -13.81 6.50 -11.10
CA PHE A 46 -13.68 5.87 -12.41
C PHE A 46 -14.17 4.41 -12.44
N PRO A 47 -13.88 3.55 -11.44
CA PRO A 47 -14.45 2.20 -11.38
C PRO A 47 -15.98 2.17 -11.35
N SER A 48 -16.62 3.09 -10.63
CA SER A 48 -18.10 3.19 -10.60
C SER A 48 -18.66 3.62 -11.96
N GLN A 49 -18.09 4.67 -12.56
CA GLN A 49 -18.57 5.22 -13.83
C GLN A 49 -18.38 4.25 -15.00
N THR A 50 -17.39 3.35 -14.92
CA THR A 50 -17.10 2.34 -15.96
C THR A 50 -17.58 0.92 -15.58
N ALA A 51 -18.40 0.80 -14.52
CA ALA A 51 -18.80 -0.49 -13.96
C ALA A 51 -19.56 -1.38 -14.96
N ALA A 52 -20.32 -0.81 -15.91
CA ALA A 52 -21.01 -1.58 -16.94
C ALA A 52 -20.05 -2.39 -17.83
N LYS A 53 -18.83 -1.89 -18.05
CA LYS A 53 -17.79 -2.56 -18.86
C LYS A 53 -16.88 -3.43 -18.00
N TYR A 54 -16.41 -2.89 -16.88
CA TYR A 54 -15.35 -3.50 -16.07
C TYR A 54 -15.84 -4.19 -14.81
N ASN A 55 -17.16 -4.28 -14.62
CA ASN A 55 -17.80 -4.88 -13.45
C ASN A 55 -17.33 -4.27 -12.11
N ASN A 56 -16.88 -3.02 -12.10
CA ASN A 56 -16.35 -2.36 -10.90
C ASN A 56 -15.16 -3.10 -10.27
N ILE A 57 -14.37 -3.79 -11.11
CA ILE A 57 -13.14 -4.48 -10.76
C ILE A 57 -11.95 -3.73 -11.37
N PHE A 58 -10.87 -3.61 -10.62
CA PHE A 58 -9.59 -3.16 -11.17
C PHE A 58 -8.44 -3.78 -10.38
N SER A 59 -7.24 -3.76 -10.95
CA SER A 59 -6.02 -4.15 -10.27
C SER A 59 -4.86 -3.25 -10.67
N TYR A 60 -3.83 -3.17 -9.84
CA TYR A 60 -2.60 -2.51 -10.20
C TYR A 60 -1.39 -3.23 -9.62
N CYS A 61 -0.21 -2.89 -10.14
CA CYS A 61 1.04 -3.13 -9.46
C CYS A 61 1.91 -1.86 -9.51
N LEU A 62 2.36 -1.44 -8.35
CA LEU A 62 3.28 -0.30 -8.20
C LEU A 62 4.73 -0.78 -8.39
N PRO A 63 5.52 -0.12 -9.26
CA PRO A 63 6.88 -0.58 -9.53
C PRO A 63 7.81 -0.35 -8.35
N SER A 64 8.88 -1.13 -8.23
CA SER A 64 9.84 -0.95 -7.13
C SER A 64 10.60 0.36 -7.21
N SER A 65 10.92 0.81 -8.42
CA SER A 65 11.67 2.04 -8.73
C SER A 65 11.12 2.75 -9.98
N PRO A 66 11.49 4.02 -10.22
CA PRO A 66 11.09 4.75 -11.42
C PRO A 66 11.59 4.16 -12.76
N GLU A 67 12.56 3.24 -12.72
CA GLU A 67 13.10 2.59 -13.92
C GLU A 67 12.19 1.45 -14.40
N TYR A 68 11.37 0.90 -13.51
CA TYR A 68 10.42 -0.14 -13.84
C TYR A 68 9.03 0.43 -14.13
N THR A 69 8.28 -0.32 -14.93
CA THR A 69 6.92 0.04 -15.32
C THR A 69 5.92 -0.76 -14.51
N GLY A 70 5.08 -0.07 -13.74
CA GLY A 70 3.90 -0.68 -13.15
C GLY A 70 2.70 -0.66 -14.10
N HIS A 71 1.58 -1.19 -13.65
CA HIS A 71 0.33 -1.15 -14.40
C HIS A 71 -0.88 -0.82 -13.54
N LEU A 72 -1.92 -0.29 -14.17
CA LEU A 72 -3.29 -0.21 -13.66
C LEU A 72 -4.21 -0.81 -14.72
N THR A 73 -4.94 -1.86 -14.38
CA THR A 73 -5.82 -2.59 -15.29
C THR A 73 -7.26 -2.54 -14.78
N PHE A 74 -8.21 -2.20 -15.65
CA PHE A 74 -9.64 -2.24 -15.34
C PHE A 74 -10.27 -3.54 -15.85
N GLY A 75 -11.21 -4.09 -15.08
CA GLY A 75 -11.79 -5.40 -15.29
C GLY A 75 -10.98 -6.52 -14.63
N SER A 76 -11.31 -7.77 -14.99
CA SER A 76 -10.70 -8.99 -14.45
C SER A 76 -9.59 -9.58 -15.32
N ALA A 77 -9.20 -8.90 -16.41
CA ALA A 77 -8.11 -9.34 -17.27
C ALA A 77 -6.77 -9.27 -16.52
N GLY A 78 -5.93 -10.29 -16.69
CA GLY A 78 -4.57 -10.31 -16.12
C GLY A 78 -4.50 -10.53 -14.60
N LEU A 79 -5.61 -10.90 -13.95
CA LEU A 79 -5.59 -11.29 -12.54
C LEU A 79 -4.81 -12.60 -12.36
N SER A 80 -3.84 -12.60 -11.44
CA SER A 80 -3.08 -13.80 -11.12
C SER A 80 -3.95 -14.86 -10.44
N ASN A 81 -3.68 -16.13 -10.73
CA ASN A 81 -4.29 -17.25 -10.00
C ASN A 81 -3.81 -17.36 -8.54
N SER A 82 -2.74 -16.65 -8.17
CA SER A 82 -2.19 -16.62 -6.81
C SER A 82 -2.81 -15.56 -5.91
N VAL A 83 -3.81 -14.80 -6.39
CA VAL A 83 -4.45 -13.74 -5.60
C VAL A 83 -5.14 -14.32 -4.37
N LYS A 84 -4.75 -13.82 -3.20
CA LYS A 84 -5.40 -14.11 -1.92
C LYS A 84 -6.29 -12.94 -1.53
N TYR A 85 -7.53 -13.22 -1.20
CA TYR A 85 -8.54 -12.20 -0.92
C TYR A 85 -8.84 -12.03 0.56
N THR A 86 -9.12 -10.79 0.95
CA THR A 86 -9.69 -10.42 2.25
C THR A 86 -10.96 -9.59 2.04
N PRO A 87 -11.99 -9.72 2.88
CA PRO A 87 -13.19 -8.89 2.78
C PRO A 87 -12.86 -7.39 2.92
N ILE A 88 -13.56 -6.55 2.17
CA ILE A 88 -13.57 -5.10 2.39
C ILE A 88 -14.32 -4.82 3.70
N SER A 89 -13.65 -4.16 4.64
CA SER A 89 -14.27 -3.75 5.90
C SER A 89 -15.01 -2.41 5.78
N SER A 90 -15.89 -2.15 6.74
CA SER A 90 -16.58 -0.86 6.87
C SER A 90 -15.62 0.22 7.38
N THR A 91 -15.70 1.41 6.80
CA THR A 91 -14.88 2.57 7.17
C THR A 91 -15.77 3.77 7.51
N ALA A 92 -15.28 4.70 8.35
CA ALA A 92 -16.03 5.91 8.70
C ALA A 92 -16.39 6.78 7.46
N ALA A 93 -15.51 6.79 6.46
CA ALA A 93 -15.78 7.37 5.15
C ALA A 93 -16.00 6.25 4.13
N SER A 94 -17.23 6.15 3.60
CA SER A 94 -17.70 5.06 2.74
C SER A 94 -16.97 4.93 1.39
N SER A 95 -16.24 5.98 0.97
CA SER A 95 -15.47 6.00 -0.26
C SER A 95 -14.15 5.23 -0.19
N PHE A 96 -13.61 4.96 1.01
CA PHE A 96 -12.36 4.21 1.17
C PHE A 96 -12.59 2.68 1.15
N TYR A 97 -11.52 1.96 0.79
CA TYR A 97 -11.46 0.52 0.95
C TYR A 97 -10.88 0.19 2.31
N GLY A 98 -11.73 -0.36 3.18
CA GLY A 98 -11.33 -0.82 4.50
C GLY A 98 -10.62 -2.17 4.43
N LEU A 99 -9.64 -2.36 5.32
CA LEU A 99 -9.01 -3.63 5.61
C LEU A 99 -9.19 -3.96 7.09
N ASP A 100 -9.37 -5.25 7.41
CA ASP A 100 -9.32 -5.75 8.78
C ASP A 100 -7.94 -6.39 9.03
N ILE A 101 -6.99 -5.61 9.52
CA ILE A 101 -5.66 -6.10 9.93
C ILE A 101 -5.80 -6.78 11.30
N VAL A 102 -5.37 -8.03 11.39
CA VAL A 102 -5.42 -8.83 12.62
C VAL A 102 -4.05 -9.10 13.23
N GLY A 103 -2.97 -8.82 12.49
CA GLY A 103 -1.62 -8.97 13.00
C GLY A 103 -0.54 -8.50 12.03
N ILE A 104 0.65 -8.30 12.59
CA ILE A 104 1.89 -8.06 11.86
C ILE A 104 2.89 -9.12 12.34
N SER A 105 3.68 -9.69 11.44
CA SER A 105 4.75 -10.64 11.80
C SER A 105 6.10 -10.15 11.31
N VAL A 106 7.15 -10.50 12.04
CA VAL A 106 8.55 -10.30 11.65
C VAL A 106 9.25 -11.67 11.66
N ASP A 107 9.85 -12.07 10.53
CA ASP A 107 10.41 -13.42 10.33
C ASP A 107 9.45 -14.54 10.77
N ASP A 108 8.20 -14.49 10.27
CA ASP A 108 7.13 -15.45 10.56
C ASP A 108 6.67 -15.52 12.03
N LYS A 109 7.22 -14.67 12.91
CA LYS A 109 6.78 -14.52 14.29
C LYS A 109 5.80 -13.35 14.41
N GLN A 110 4.55 -13.66 14.75
CA GLN A 110 3.53 -12.66 15.02
C GLN A 110 3.92 -11.78 16.21
N LEU A 111 3.78 -10.47 16.03
CA LEU A 111 4.03 -9.47 17.07
C LEU A 111 2.88 -9.45 18.10
N GLU A 112 3.24 -9.22 19.36
CA GLU A 112 2.28 -9.09 20.47
C GLU A 112 1.60 -7.71 20.42
N ILE A 113 0.61 -7.57 19.55
CA ILE A 113 -0.19 -6.36 19.39
C ILE A 113 -1.64 -6.68 19.79
N PRO A 114 -2.24 -6.00 20.78
CA PRO A 114 -3.63 -6.21 21.13
C PRO A 114 -4.54 -5.97 19.91
N SER A 115 -5.50 -6.87 19.67
CA SER A 115 -6.40 -6.80 18.50
C SER A 115 -7.15 -5.47 18.39
N THR A 116 -7.47 -4.84 19.54
CA THR A 116 -8.12 -3.54 19.63
C THR A 116 -7.32 -2.40 18.99
N VAL A 117 -6.00 -2.55 18.84
CA VAL A 117 -5.13 -1.53 18.24
C VAL A 117 -5.52 -1.27 16.79
N PHE A 118 -5.88 -2.32 16.04
CA PHE A 118 -6.33 -2.18 14.64
C PHE A 118 -7.84 -2.02 14.53
N SER A 119 -8.63 -2.70 15.37
CA SER A 119 -10.09 -2.73 15.20
C SER A 119 -10.83 -1.48 15.67
N THR A 120 -10.25 -0.69 16.59
CA THR A 120 -10.95 0.49 17.16
C THR A 120 -11.18 1.57 16.11
N SER A 121 -10.18 1.81 15.25
CA SER A 121 -10.23 2.85 14.23
C SER A 121 -10.26 2.27 12.81
N GLY A 122 -10.07 0.96 12.68
CA GLY A 122 -9.99 0.26 11.41
C GLY A 122 -8.69 0.53 10.67
N ALA A 123 -8.59 -0.07 9.49
CA ALA A 123 -7.52 0.20 8.54
C ALA A 123 -8.09 0.52 7.16
N ILE A 124 -7.35 1.30 6.39
CA ILE A 124 -7.62 1.55 4.97
C ILE A 124 -6.39 1.22 4.14
N ILE A 125 -6.61 0.85 2.87
CA ILE A 125 -5.55 0.81 1.87
C ILE A 125 -5.56 2.10 1.06
N ASP A 126 -4.43 2.78 1.00
CA ASP A 126 -4.32 4.08 0.34
C ASP A 126 -3.02 4.19 -0.44
N SER A 127 -3.13 4.34 -1.75
CA SER A 127 -1.99 4.57 -2.64
C SER A 127 -1.52 6.04 -2.65
N GLY A 128 -2.30 6.97 -2.08
CA GLY A 128 -1.93 8.37 -1.90
C GLY A 128 -0.98 8.61 -0.74
N THR A 129 -0.97 7.72 0.26
CA THR A 129 -0.05 7.78 1.39
C THR A 129 1.24 7.02 1.07
N VAL A 130 2.40 7.69 1.14
CA VAL A 130 3.69 7.10 0.75
C VAL A 130 4.05 5.88 1.62
N ILE A 131 4.17 6.06 2.93
CA ILE A 131 4.55 4.98 3.85
C ILE A 131 3.40 4.61 4.78
N THR A 132 3.31 3.33 5.14
CA THR A 132 2.28 2.83 6.06
C THR A 132 2.33 3.58 7.38
N ARG A 133 1.12 3.98 7.84
CA ARG A 133 0.90 4.67 9.11
C ARG A 133 0.24 3.71 10.09
N LEU A 134 0.91 3.45 11.20
CA LEU A 134 0.46 2.51 12.23
C LEU A 134 0.03 3.26 13.50
N PRO A 135 -0.94 2.72 14.27
CA PRO A 135 -1.13 3.15 15.65
C PRO A 135 0.17 2.99 16.44
N LEU A 136 0.42 3.90 17.40
CA LEU A 136 1.70 3.98 18.11
C LEU A 136 2.18 2.62 18.66
N LYS A 137 1.31 1.87 19.34
CA LYS A 137 1.65 0.55 19.92
C LYS A 137 2.08 -0.48 18.86
N ALA A 138 1.40 -0.49 17.70
CA ALA A 138 1.76 -1.40 16.61
C ALA A 138 3.10 -0.99 15.98
N TYR A 139 3.32 0.32 15.81
CA TYR A 139 4.58 0.85 15.30
C TYR A 139 5.75 0.52 16.22
N GLU A 140 5.63 0.76 17.52
CA GLU A 140 6.68 0.49 18.50
C GLU A 140 7.04 -1.00 18.57
N ALA A 141 6.04 -1.89 18.51
CA ALA A 141 6.26 -3.34 18.48
C ALA A 141 7.04 -3.77 17.23
N LEU A 142 6.65 -3.26 16.05
CA LEU A 142 7.33 -3.53 14.79
C LEU A 142 8.77 -2.97 14.81
N GLN A 143 8.91 -1.69 15.16
CA GLN A 143 10.20 -0.99 15.17
C GLN A 143 11.19 -1.67 16.12
N THR A 144 10.76 -2.00 17.33
CA THR A 144 11.61 -2.65 18.35
C THR A 144 12.09 -4.01 17.86
N THR A 145 11.17 -4.84 17.35
CA THR A 145 11.51 -6.18 16.85
C THR A 145 12.42 -6.10 15.64
N PHE A 146 12.15 -5.17 14.71
CA PHE A 146 12.98 -4.96 13.53
C PHE A 146 14.41 -4.51 13.91
N LYS A 147 14.54 -3.54 14.83
CA LYS A 147 15.84 -3.09 15.35
C LYS A 147 16.64 -4.22 15.97
N ALA A 148 16.00 -5.07 16.77
CA ALA A 148 16.65 -6.22 17.40
C ALA A 148 17.20 -7.23 16.39
N LYS A 149 16.57 -7.36 15.21
CA LYS A 149 17.04 -8.22 14.11
C LYS A 149 18.12 -7.58 13.24
N MET A 150 18.31 -6.27 13.36
CA MET A 150 19.21 -5.48 12.52
C MET A 150 20.45 -4.96 13.28
N LEU A 151 20.76 -5.50 14.46
CA LEU A 151 21.86 -5.06 15.33
C LEU A 151 23.24 -5.10 14.67
N ASN A 152 23.42 -5.95 13.66
CA ASN A 152 24.69 -6.09 12.93
C ASN A 152 24.93 -4.97 11.90
N TYR A 153 23.97 -4.08 11.68
CA TYR A 153 24.08 -3.00 10.70
C TYR A 153 24.27 -1.65 11.38
N LYS A 154 25.14 -0.82 10.79
CA LYS A 154 25.40 0.54 11.25
C LYS A 154 24.13 1.38 11.11
N THR A 155 23.74 2.08 12.16
CA THR A 155 22.62 3.03 12.12
C THR A 155 23.06 4.38 11.54
N THR A 156 22.11 5.14 11.01
CA THR A 156 22.32 6.51 10.53
C THR A 156 21.14 7.39 10.91
N LEU A 157 21.33 8.71 10.83
CA LEU A 157 20.25 9.67 10.97
C LEU A 157 19.22 9.48 9.84
N GLY A 158 17.95 9.58 10.23
CA GLY A 158 16.81 9.57 9.34
C GLY A 158 16.08 10.92 9.31
N SER A 159 14.76 10.87 9.19
CA SER A 159 13.88 12.03 9.25
C SER A 159 12.80 11.82 10.32
N VAL A 160 11.98 12.85 10.57
CA VAL A 160 10.82 12.74 11.49
C VAL A 160 9.86 11.62 11.05
N LEU A 161 9.75 11.35 9.75
CA LEU A 161 8.87 10.30 9.21
C LEU A 161 9.53 8.93 9.07
N LEU A 162 10.86 8.88 9.14
CA LEU A 162 11.66 7.68 8.94
C LEU A 162 12.76 7.69 9.99
N ASP A 163 12.45 7.19 11.19
CA ASP A 163 13.31 7.33 12.38
C ASP A 163 14.27 6.15 12.60
N THR A 164 14.17 5.12 11.77
CA THR A 164 14.89 3.84 11.92
C THR A 164 15.63 3.57 10.63
N CYS A 165 16.88 4.02 10.56
CA CYS A 165 17.68 4.01 9.34
C CYS A 165 19.05 3.36 9.54
N TYR A 166 19.54 2.75 8.48
CA TYR A 166 20.80 2.02 8.42
C TYR A 166 21.66 2.51 7.26
N ASP A 167 22.97 2.53 7.48
CA ASP A 167 23.99 2.83 6.48
C ASP A 167 24.58 1.52 5.97
N PHE A 168 24.24 1.16 4.73
CA PHE A 168 24.73 -0.05 4.08
C PHE A 168 25.98 0.19 3.21
N THR A 169 26.66 1.33 3.37
CA THR A 169 27.87 1.63 2.60
C THR A 169 28.91 0.53 2.74
N GLY A 170 29.37 -0.02 1.60
CA GLY A 170 30.37 -1.08 1.56
C GLY A 170 29.82 -2.50 1.77
N LEU A 171 28.53 -2.66 2.03
CA LEU A 171 27.88 -3.98 2.09
C LEU A 171 27.42 -4.43 0.71
N LYS A 172 27.69 -5.69 0.37
CA LYS A 172 27.24 -6.31 -0.89
C LYS A 172 25.89 -7.01 -0.77
N THR A 173 25.61 -7.54 0.41
CA THR A 173 24.41 -8.34 0.70
C THR A 173 23.88 -7.98 2.07
N MET A 174 22.57 -7.78 2.17
CA MET A 174 21.89 -7.46 3.42
C MET A 174 20.77 -8.48 3.62
N SER A 175 20.76 -9.14 4.77
CA SER A 175 19.61 -9.90 5.24
C SER A 175 18.65 -8.94 5.92
N ILE A 176 17.50 -8.70 5.29
CA ILE A 176 16.43 -7.84 5.79
C ILE A 176 15.34 -8.73 6.38
N PRO A 177 14.87 -8.48 7.61
CA PRO A 177 13.78 -9.24 8.22
C PRO A 177 12.53 -9.20 7.35
N LYS A 178 11.88 -10.35 7.20
CA LYS A 178 10.60 -10.43 6.50
C LYS A 178 9.54 -9.75 7.34
N VAL A 179 8.66 -8.97 6.71
CA VAL A 179 7.49 -8.38 7.38
C VAL A 179 6.24 -8.80 6.63
N SER A 180 5.24 -9.27 7.35
CA SER A 180 3.95 -9.66 6.78
C SER A 180 2.78 -9.11 7.56
N PHE A 181 1.69 -8.84 6.84
CA PHE A 181 0.40 -8.43 7.39
C PHE A 181 -0.58 -9.60 7.31
N SER A 182 -1.23 -9.89 8.44
CA SER A 182 -2.32 -10.84 8.50
C SER A 182 -3.64 -10.07 8.48
N PHE A 183 -4.54 -10.46 7.58
CA PHE A 183 -5.87 -9.89 7.45
C PHE A 183 -6.94 -10.90 7.88
N LYS A 184 -8.10 -10.39 8.27
CA LYS A 184 -9.29 -11.21 8.53
C LYS A 184 -9.61 -12.08 7.32
N GLY A 185 -10.12 -13.29 7.56
CA GLY A 185 -10.32 -14.30 6.51
C GLY A 185 -9.07 -15.14 6.22
N GLY A 186 -7.98 -14.93 6.97
CA GLY A 186 -6.79 -15.79 6.92
C GLY A 186 -5.78 -15.42 5.83
N THR A 187 -6.00 -14.31 5.11
CA THR A 187 -5.07 -13.83 4.10
C THR A 187 -3.84 -13.21 4.76
N VAL A 188 -2.67 -13.74 4.41
CA VAL A 188 -1.36 -13.23 4.83
C VAL A 188 -0.64 -12.67 3.61
N VAL A 189 -0.17 -11.43 3.73
CA VAL A 189 0.58 -10.72 2.71
C VAL A 189 1.99 -10.46 3.23
N GLU A 190 2.96 -11.19 2.70
CA GLU A 190 4.38 -10.88 2.89
C GLU A 190 4.76 -9.70 1.99
N LEU A 191 5.45 -8.73 2.57
CA LEU A 191 5.94 -7.57 1.84
C LEU A 191 7.26 -7.91 1.16
N ASP A 192 7.45 -7.43 -0.06
CA ASP A 192 8.78 -7.40 -0.66
C ASP A 192 9.72 -6.51 0.18
N SER A 193 11.02 -6.78 0.13
CA SER A 193 12.04 -5.94 0.77
C SER A 193 11.89 -4.44 0.45
N LYS A 194 11.45 -4.10 -0.78
CA LYS A 194 11.17 -2.74 -1.25
C LYS A 194 9.89 -2.15 -0.67
N GLY A 195 9.02 -2.98 -0.08
CA GLY A 195 7.86 -2.59 0.72
C GLY A 195 8.13 -2.55 2.22
N VAL A 196 9.22 -3.17 2.70
CA VAL A 196 9.69 -3.04 4.08
C VAL A 196 10.58 -1.82 4.27
N LEU A 197 11.38 -1.51 3.25
CA LEU A 197 12.44 -0.50 3.32
C LEU A 197 12.20 0.65 2.35
N TYR A 198 12.59 1.85 2.78
CA TYR A 198 12.59 3.07 1.98
C TYR A 198 14.02 3.56 1.78
N ILE A 199 14.44 3.68 0.53
CA ILE A 199 15.75 4.24 0.17
C ILE A 199 15.66 5.76 0.30
N TYR A 200 16.33 6.30 1.31
CA TYR A 200 16.36 7.74 1.57
C TYR A 200 17.51 8.44 0.84
N ASP A 201 18.65 7.74 0.73
CA ASP A 201 19.86 8.14 0.01
C ASP A 201 20.53 6.84 -0.49
N THR A 202 21.39 6.93 -1.50
CA THR A 202 22.09 5.83 -2.18
C THR A 202 22.36 4.58 -1.32
N SER A 203 22.97 4.75 -0.14
CA SER A 203 23.25 3.67 0.81
C SER A 203 22.51 3.79 2.16
N LYS A 204 21.69 4.84 2.36
CA LYS A 204 20.93 5.04 3.59
C LYS A 204 19.49 4.59 3.40
N VAL A 205 19.13 3.56 4.15
CA VAL A 205 17.85 2.88 3.98
C VAL A 205 17.12 2.83 5.31
N CYS A 206 15.84 3.14 5.30
CA CYS A 206 15.02 3.26 6.50
C CYS A 206 13.88 2.24 6.50
N LEU A 207 13.42 1.84 7.69
CA LEU A 207 12.17 1.12 7.86
C LEU A 207 11.01 1.98 7.33
N ALA A 208 10.23 1.47 6.38
CA ALA A 208 9.21 2.22 5.66
C ALA A 208 7.86 2.31 6.40
N PHE A 209 7.90 2.53 7.72
CA PHE A 209 6.73 2.61 8.59
C PHE A 209 6.90 3.79 9.52
N THR A 210 5.78 4.38 9.94
CA THR A 210 5.76 5.43 10.97
C THR A 210 4.47 5.36 11.75
N ASN A 211 4.45 5.96 12.94
CA ASN A 211 3.22 6.14 13.68
C ASN A 211 2.27 7.15 13.02
N ASN A 212 0.99 7.06 13.39
CA ASN A 212 -0.02 8.08 13.11
C ASN A 212 0.30 9.38 13.85
N THR A 213 0.23 10.53 13.17
CA THR A 213 0.52 11.86 13.75
C THR A 213 -0.74 12.68 14.07
N SER A 214 -1.93 12.18 13.76
CA SER A 214 -3.19 12.92 13.88
C SER A 214 -4.32 12.12 14.55
N VAL A 215 -5.33 12.87 15.01
CA VAL A 215 -6.52 12.40 15.72
C VAL A 215 -7.29 11.41 14.83
N GLY A 216 -7.48 10.19 15.32
CA GLY A 216 -8.28 9.16 14.67
C GLY A 216 -7.63 7.78 14.63
N ASN A 217 -6.30 7.68 14.77
CA ASN A 217 -5.54 6.41 14.87
C ASN A 217 -5.83 5.35 13.77
N VAL A 218 -6.45 5.74 12.65
CA VAL A 218 -6.73 4.84 11.53
C VAL A 218 -5.42 4.29 11.00
N THR A 219 -5.35 2.98 10.79
CA THR A 219 -4.18 2.38 10.14
C THR A 219 -4.24 2.63 8.64
N ILE A 220 -3.16 3.09 8.03
CA ILE A 220 -3.09 3.31 6.58
C ILE A 220 -2.06 2.36 5.99
N PHE A 221 -2.50 1.38 5.20
CA PHE A 221 -1.62 0.53 4.39
C PHE A 221 -1.18 1.31 3.15
N GLY A 222 0.01 1.89 3.23
CA GLY A 222 0.55 2.87 2.28
C GLY A 222 1.13 2.27 1.00
N ASN A 223 1.52 3.14 0.08
CA ASN A 223 1.91 2.77 -1.28
C ASN A 223 3.23 1.98 -1.35
N VAL A 224 4.19 2.25 -0.45
CA VAL A 224 5.47 1.52 -0.43
C VAL A 224 5.22 0.05 -0.13
N GLN A 225 4.34 -0.24 0.83
CA GLN A 225 3.95 -1.62 1.19
C GLN A 225 3.15 -2.33 0.09
N GLN A 226 2.64 -1.60 -0.90
CA GLN A 226 1.91 -2.16 -2.04
C GLN A 226 2.80 -2.37 -3.28
N LYS A 227 4.09 -2.01 -3.22
CA LYS A 227 5.02 -2.19 -4.35
C LYS A 227 5.19 -3.66 -4.72
N THR A 228 5.44 -3.92 -6.00
CA THR A 228 5.75 -5.23 -6.61
C THR A 228 4.64 -6.29 -6.53
N MET A 229 3.56 -6.05 -5.79
CA MET A 229 2.41 -6.95 -5.71
C MET A 229 1.27 -6.49 -6.62
N GLN A 230 0.51 -7.44 -7.15
CA GLN A 230 -0.78 -7.15 -7.76
C GLN A 230 -1.80 -6.95 -6.65
N VAL A 231 -2.31 -5.72 -6.54
CA VAL A 231 -3.42 -5.38 -5.65
C VAL A 231 -4.70 -5.36 -6.48
N VAL A 232 -5.69 -6.13 -6.08
CA VAL A 232 -6.97 -6.32 -6.79
C VAL A 232 -8.10 -5.74 -5.95
N TYR A 233 -8.96 -4.95 -6.57
CA TYR A 233 -10.17 -4.43 -5.97
C TYR A 233 -11.36 -5.08 -6.68
N ASP A 234 -12.05 -5.97 -5.98
CA ASP A 234 -13.24 -6.68 -6.48
C ASP A 234 -14.45 -6.23 -5.65
N ARG A 235 -15.09 -5.15 -6.10
CA ARG A 235 -16.24 -4.55 -5.40
C ARG A 235 -17.48 -5.44 -5.41
N PRO A 236 -17.89 -6.09 -6.53
CA PRO A 236 -19.00 -7.02 -6.51
C PRO A 236 -18.78 -8.19 -5.54
N GLY A 237 -17.54 -8.68 -5.46
CA GLY A 237 -17.14 -9.72 -4.50
C GLY A 237 -16.91 -9.20 -3.07
N GLY A 238 -16.99 -7.89 -2.83
CA GLY A 238 -16.79 -7.28 -1.51
C GLY A 238 -15.40 -7.53 -0.93
N ARG A 239 -14.34 -7.56 -1.75
CA ARG A 239 -13.01 -8.03 -1.33
C ARG A 239 -11.85 -7.30 -2.00
N VAL A 240 -10.71 -7.23 -1.30
CA VAL A 240 -9.41 -6.81 -1.84
C VAL A 240 -8.50 -8.02 -1.92
N GLY A 241 -7.78 -8.15 -3.02
CA GLY A 241 -6.86 -9.25 -3.30
C GLY A 241 -5.42 -8.81 -3.37
N PHE A 242 -4.51 -9.71 -3.00
CA PHE A 242 -3.06 -9.49 -3.09
C PHE A 242 -2.39 -10.71 -3.71
N ALA A 243 -1.51 -10.49 -4.68
CA ALA A 243 -0.60 -11.50 -5.22
C ALA A 243 0.83 -10.95 -5.32
N PRO A 244 1.87 -11.72 -4.95
CA PRO A 244 3.25 -11.28 -5.12
C PRO A 244 3.63 -11.22 -6.62
N ASN A 245 4.72 -10.53 -6.94
CA ASN A 245 5.31 -10.49 -8.28
C ASN A 245 4.35 -9.99 -9.37
N GLY A 246 3.54 -8.96 -9.07
CA GLY A 246 2.64 -8.34 -10.03
C GLY A 246 3.35 -7.46 -11.07
N CYS A 247 4.56 -7.01 -10.76
CA CYS A 247 5.47 -6.21 -11.58
C CYS A 247 6.84 -6.12 -10.86
N MET A 248 7.82 -5.49 -11.52
CA MET A 248 9.14 -5.22 -10.93
C MET A 248 9.22 -3.83 -10.31
#